data_AF-A0A960RNN3-F1
#
_entry.id   AF-A0A960RNN3-F1
#
_cell.length_a   1.000
_cell.length_b   1.000
_cell.length_c   1.000
_cell.angle_alpha   90.00
_cell.angle_beta   90.00
_cell.angle_gamma   90.00
#
_symmetry.space_group_name_H-M   'P 1'
#
loop_
_entity.id
_entity.type
_entity.pdbx_description
1 polymer ?
#
loop_
_entity_poly.entity_id
_entity_poly.type
_entity_poly.pdbx_seq_one_letter_code
_entity_poly.pdbx_strand_id
1 'polypeptide(L)'
;MKITLVTLTALCLFGCNSQTNLSLEDAEKAFLRTYATQALNDFHLQYLGATSPPGDTIEAFGARYMTKELHTLDQARDLVKTSSERFIQEANKDPNLKKYFKESIFDLSQLDYYISFWDENTDRPPKPYVALATVKEGQITYYFKSDDSEFLDNAATITESLN
;
A
#
# COMPACT_ATOMS: atom_id res chain seq x y z
N MET A 1 36.52 60.35 -2.05
CA MET A 1 36.01 59.41 -3.07
C MET A 1 34.93 58.55 -2.43
N LYS A 2 33.72 58.59 -2.98
CA LYS A 2 32.56 57.80 -2.53
C LYS A 2 32.69 56.39 -3.10
N ILE A 3 32.60 55.36 -2.26
CA ILE A 3 32.39 53.98 -2.70
C ILE A 3 30.99 53.59 -2.27
N THR A 4 30.20 53.25 -3.28
CA THR A 4 28.79 52.96 -3.28
C THR A 4 28.49 51.68 -2.50
N LEU A 5 27.52 51.78 -1.60
CA LEU A 5 26.81 50.69 -0.95
C LEU A 5 26.01 49.91 -2.00
N VAL A 6 26.22 48.59 -2.12
CA VAL A 6 25.28 47.69 -2.80
C VAL A 6 24.78 46.69 -1.78
N THR A 7 23.64 47.01 -1.20
CA THR A 7 22.80 46.12 -0.41
C THR A 7 22.19 45.09 -1.36
N LEU A 8 22.64 43.84 -1.30
CA LEU A 8 21.98 42.74 -2.00
C LEU A 8 20.93 42.14 -1.08
N THR A 9 19.73 42.72 -1.11
CA THR A 9 18.53 42.20 -0.48
C THR A 9 18.08 40.97 -1.26
N ALA A 10 18.52 39.78 -0.88
CA ALA A 10 17.92 38.53 -1.35
C ALA A 10 16.56 38.37 -0.64
N LEU A 11 15.53 39.00 -1.23
CA LEU A 11 14.14 38.63 -1.01
C LEU A 11 14.00 37.15 -1.36
N CYS A 12 13.96 36.28 -0.36
CA CYS A 12 13.35 34.96 -0.49
C CYS A 12 11.84 35.19 -0.65
N LEU A 13 11.46 35.46 -1.90
CA LEU A 13 10.07 35.46 -2.35
C LEU A 13 9.47 34.10 -2.04
N PHE A 14 8.57 34.10 -1.06
CA PHE A 14 7.32 33.34 -1.03
C PHE A 14 7.20 32.25 -2.10
N GLY A 15 7.84 31.11 -1.85
CA GLY A 15 7.23 29.84 -2.21
C GLY A 15 6.06 29.63 -1.26
N CYS A 16 4.92 30.25 -1.57
CA CYS A 16 3.65 29.82 -1.01
C CYS A 16 3.55 28.32 -1.30
N ASN A 17 3.86 27.49 -0.30
CA ASN A 17 3.32 26.15 -0.20
C ASN A 17 1.80 26.33 -0.11
N SER A 18 1.14 26.53 -1.25
CA SER A 18 -0.25 26.15 -1.36
C SER A 18 -0.24 24.63 -1.21
N GLN A 19 -0.26 24.15 0.02
CA GLN A 19 -0.73 22.80 0.30
C GLN A 19 -2.10 22.75 -0.34
N THR A 20 -2.15 22.17 -1.54
CA THR A 20 -3.41 21.92 -2.22
C THR A 20 -4.22 21.12 -1.23
N ASN A 21 -5.30 21.71 -0.74
CA ASN A 21 -6.13 21.05 0.25
C ASN A 21 -6.98 20.02 -0.50
N LEU A 22 -6.34 18.91 -0.87
CA LEU A 22 -6.98 17.76 -1.48
C LEU A 22 -8.04 17.24 -0.51
N SER A 23 -9.16 16.73 -1.03
CA SER A 23 -10.08 15.91 -0.24
C SER A 23 -9.38 14.62 0.22
N LEU A 24 -9.96 13.89 1.18
CA LEU A 24 -9.42 12.57 1.57
C LEU A 24 -9.33 11.64 0.35
N GLU A 25 -10.42 11.53 -0.42
CA GLU A 25 -10.48 10.68 -1.60
C GLU A 25 -9.40 11.05 -2.64
N ASP A 26 -9.14 12.35 -2.85
CA ASP A 26 -8.09 12.80 -3.76
C ASP A 26 -6.68 12.52 -3.23
N ALA A 27 -6.47 12.66 -1.92
CA ALA A 27 -5.20 12.34 -1.28
C ALA A 27 -4.89 10.84 -1.38
N GLU A 28 -5.89 9.97 -1.11
CA GLU A 28 -5.78 8.52 -1.28
C GLU A 28 -5.47 8.14 -2.72
N LYS A 29 -6.22 8.68 -3.69
CA LYS A 29 -5.98 8.43 -5.12
C LYS A 29 -4.59 8.89 -5.57
N ALA A 30 -4.14 10.06 -5.11
CA ALA A 30 -2.82 10.59 -5.45
C ALA A 30 -1.70 9.71 -4.88
N PHE A 31 -1.83 9.29 -3.62
CA PHE A 31 -0.91 8.36 -3.00
C PHE A 31 -0.89 7.02 -3.76
N LEU A 32 -2.06 6.41 -3.99
CA LEU A 32 -2.17 5.10 -4.63
C LEU A 32 -1.66 5.10 -6.07
N ARG A 33 -1.86 6.18 -6.83
CA ARG A 33 -1.27 6.32 -8.17
C ARG A 33 0.26 6.28 -8.10
N THR A 34 0.85 7.02 -7.16
CA THR A 34 2.31 7.06 -6.98
C THR A 34 2.85 5.71 -6.52
N TYR A 35 2.21 5.12 -5.51
CA TYR A 35 2.65 3.85 -4.95
C TYR A 35 2.43 2.68 -5.91
N ALA A 36 1.36 2.68 -6.72
CA ALA A 36 1.12 1.64 -7.73
C ALA A 36 2.28 1.51 -8.73
N THR A 37 2.90 2.63 -9.13
CA THR A 37 4.09 2.59 -9.99
C THR A 37 5.29 1.97 -9.27
N GLN A 38 5.51 2.30 -8.00
CA GLN A 38 6.57 1.70 -7.20
C GLN A 38 6.33 0.20 -7.00
N ALA A 39 5.10 -0.18 -6.64
CA ALA A 39 4.72 -1.56 -6.41
C ALA A 39 4.90 -2.43 -7.67
N LEU A 40 4.59 -1.89 -8.85
CA LEU A 40 4.84 -2.58 -10.11
C LEU A 40 6.33 -2.76 -10.39
N ASN A 41 7.15 -1.74 -10.14
CA ASN A 41 8.58 -1.77 -10.47
C ASN A 41 9.41 -2.59 -9.47
N ASP A 42 9.11 -2.48 -8.18
CA ASP A 42 9.93 -3.04 -7.10
C ASP A 42 9.47 -4.45 -6.73
N PHE A 43 8.18 -4.75 -6.91
CA PHE A 43 7.54 -5.98 -6.44
C PHE A 43 6.76 -6.74 -7.53
N HIS A 44 6.72 -6.24 -8.77
CA HIS A 44 5.90 -6.79 -9.86
C HIS A 44 4.40 -6.90 -9.51
N LEU A 45 3.91 -5.96 -8.69
CA LEU A 45 2.52 -5.93 -8.23
C LEU A 45 1.68 -4.96 -9.08
N GLN A 46 0.74 -5.50 -9.84
CA GLN A 46 -0.25 -4.74 -10.59
C GLN A 46 -1.37 -4.25 -9.65
N TYR A 47 -1.61 -2.94 -9.64
CA TYR A 47 -2.68 -2.33 -8.85
C TYR A 47 -4.07 -2.67 -9.41
N LEU A 48 -4.98 -3.10 -8.54
CA LEU A 48 -6.36 -3.45 -8.87
C LEU A 48 -7.40 -2.47 -8.30
N GLY A 49 -7.08 -1.77 -7.22
CA GLY A 49 -8.01 -0.84 -6.60
C GLY A 49 -7.68 -0.53 -5.14
N ALA A 50 -8.39 0.46 -4.60
CA ALA A 50 -8.23 0.91 -3.23
C ALA A 50 -9.07 0.06 -2.27
N THR A 51 -8.64 -0.01 -1.03
CA THR A 51 -9.39 -0.53 0.12
C THR A 51 -9.41 0.56 1.17
N SER A 52 -10.42 1.42 1.10
CA SER A 52 -10.65 2.49 2.07
C SER A 52 -12.14 2.58 2.38
N PRO A 53 -12.55 2.44 3.65
CA PRO A 53 -13.91 2.73 4.07
C PRO A 53 -14.25 4.22 3.85
N PRO A 54 -15.51 4.56 3.53
CA PRO A 54 -15.91 5.96 3.44
C PRO A 54 -15.81 6.64 4.81
N GLY A 55 -15.33 7.89 4.83
CA GLY A 55 -15.21 8.69 6.04
C GLY A 55 -14.50 10.01 5.79
N ASP A 56 -14.27 10.76 6.87
CA ASP A 56 -13.50 12.01 6.86
C ASP A 56 -12.07 11.84 7.40
N THR A 57 -11.77 10.65 7.93
CA THR A 57 -10.46 10.24 8.47
C THR A 57 -10.14 8.81 8.05
N ILE A 58 -8.85 8.49 7.97
CA ILE A 58 -8.33 7.16 7.69
C ILE A 58 -8.29 6.37 9.00
N GLU A 59 -9.26 5.46 9.15
CA GLU A 59 -9.24 4.41 10.17
C GLU A 59 -8.61 3.12 9.65
N ALA A 60 -8.92 2.78 8.40
CA ALA A 60 -8.30 1.70 7.65
C ALA A 60 -8.02 2.17 6.23
N PHE A 61 -6.87 1.81 5.68
CA PHE A 61 -6.46 2.19 4.33
C PHE A 61 -5.54 1.14 3.74
N GLY A 62 -5.64 0.94 2.44
CA GLY A 62 -4.76 0.03 1.73
C GLY A 62 -5.10 -0.07 0.26
N ALA A 63 -4.63 -1.15 -0.34
CA ALA A 63 -4.88 -1.42 -1.74
C ALA A 63 -4.89 -2.91 -2.05
N ARG A 64 -5.49 -3.23 -3.19
CA ARG A 64 -5.51 -4.55 -3.81
C ARG A 64 -4.52 -4.58 -4.94
N TYR A 65 -3.68 -5.60 -4.93
CA TYR A 65 -2.67 -5.87 -5.93
C TYR A 65 -2.81 -7.28 -6.49
N MET A 66 -2.14 -7.48 -7.62
CA MET A 66 -2.07 -8.74 -8.33
C MET A 66 -0.66 -9.01 -8.79
N THR A 67 -0.23 -10.27 -8.73
CA THR A 67 0.95 -10.76 -9.47
C THR A 67 0.58 -12.04 -10.20
N LYS A 68 1.22 -12.27 -11.36
CA LYS A 68 1.08 -13.51 -12.12
C LYS A 68 2.08 -14.59 -11.69
N GLU A 69 3.03 -14.22 -10.84
CA GLU A 69 4.07 -15.12 -10.35
C GLU A 69 3.51 -16.05 -9.28
N LEU A 70 3.75 -17.35 -9.45
CA LEU A 70 3.40 -18.35 -8.45
C LEU A 70 4.39 -18.28 -7.29
N HIS A 71 3.86 -18.06 -6.09
CA HIS A 71 4.65 -17.97 -4.87
C HIS A 71 4.31 -19.13 -3.94
N THR A 72 5.34 -19.85 -3.50
CA THR A 72 5.21 -20.70 -2.29
C THR A 72 4.92 -19.83 -1.07
N LEU A 73 4.52 -20.44 0.04
CA LEU A 73 4.24 -19.71 1.28
C LEU A 73 5.40 -18.82 1.73
N ASP A 74 6.63 -19.31 1.71
CA ASP A 74 7.80 -18.53 2.18
C ASP A 74 8.10 -17.33 1.27
N GLN A 75 7.94 -17.51 -0.05
CA GLN A 75 8.10 -16.40 -1.01
C GLN A 75 6.97 -15.37 -0.85
N ALA A 76 5.72 -15.84 -0.65
CA ALA A 76 4.59 -14.97 -0.41
C ALA A 76 4.75 -14.19 0.91
N ARG A 77 5.32 -14.82 1.95
CA ARG A 77 5.65 -14.15 3.22
C ARG A 77 6.59 -12.98 3.02
N ASP A 78 7.72 -13.23 2.34
CA ASP A 78 8.72 -12.19 2.09
C ASP A 78 8.14 -11.03 1.27
N LEU A 79 7.39 -11.35 0.19
CA LEU A 79 6.76 -10.35 -0.65
C LEU A 79 5.74 -9.49 0.12
N VAL A 80 4.78 -10.13 0.81
CA VAL A 80 3.70 -9.43 1.51
C VAL A 80 4.25 -8.57 2.63
N LYS A 81 5.20 -9.09 3.40
CA LYS A 81 5.86 -8.32 4.47
C LYS A 81 6.58 -7.11 3.90
N THR A 82 7.48 -7.33 2.94
CA THR A 82 8.29 -6.24 2.36
C THR A 82 7.42 -5.18 1.67
N SER A 83 6.41 -5.59 0.90
CA SER A 83 5.56 -4.64 0.17
C SER A 83 4.58 -3.90 1.07
N SER A 84 4.06 -4.52 2.13
CA SER A 84 3.19 -3.86 3.10
C SER A 84 3.93 -2.87 4.00
N GLU A 85 5.14 -3.24 4.46
CA GLU A 85 6.02 -2.33 5.20
C GLU A 85 6.41 -1.11 4.36
N ARG A 86 6.73 -1.34 3.07
CA ARG A 86 7.02 -0.23 2.14
C ARG A 86 5.80 0.67 1.96
N PHE A 87 4.60 0.11 1.81
CA PHE A 87 3.35 0.88 1.70
C PHE A 87 3.15 1.79 2.92
N ILE A 88 3.28 1.24 4.13
CA ILE A 88 3.14 1.97 5.39
C ILE A 88 4.18 3.09 5.49
N GLN A 89 5.44 2.80 5.15
CA GLN A 89 6.51 3.79 5.18
C GLN A 89 6.24 4.96 4.25
N GLU A 90 5.80 4.70 3.01
CA GLU A 90 5.49 5.75 2.05
C GLU A 90 4.22 6.53 2.46
N ALA A 91 3.19 5.85 2.97
CA ALA A 91 1.97 6.50 3.47
C ALA A 91 2.27 7.49 4.60
N ASN A 92 3.14 7.12 5.54
CA ASN A 92 3.57 8.00 6.63
C ASN A 92 4.44 9.19 6.20
N LYS A 93 5.05 9.12 5.00
CA LYS A 93 5.84 10.22 4.42
C LYS A 93 4.98 11.19 3.62
N ASP A 94 3.80 10.80 3.16
CA ASP A 94 2.91 11.66 2.38
C ASP A 94 2.18 12.67 3.28
N PRO A 95 2.50 13.98 3.20
CA PRO A 95 1.85 14.98 4.05
C PRO A 95 0.38 15.22 3.70
N ASN A 96 -0.03 14.93 2.46
CA ASN A 96 -1.42 15.10 2.02
C ASN A 96 -2.31 13.98 2.56
N LEU A 97 -1.76 12.78 2.70
CA LEU A 97 -2.45 11.63 3.28
C LEU A 97 -2.41 11.69 4.82
N LYS A 98 -1.26 11.99 5.39
CA LYS A 98 -1.02 11.95 6.85
C LYS A 98 -1.96 12.83 7.67
N LYS A 99 -2.39 13.98 7.14
CA LYS A 99 -3.34 14.88 7.81
C LYS A 99 -4.72 14.25 8.05
N TYR A 100 -5.03 13.15 7.36
CA TYR A 100 -6.28 12.41 7.51
C TYR A 100 -6.17 11.19 8.42
N PHE A 101 -4.98 10.79 8.86
CA PHE A 101 -4.84 9.65 9.76
C PHE A 101 -5.57 9.96 11.07
N LYS A 102 -6.42 9.01 11.51
CA LYS A 102 -7.07 9.09 12.82
C LYS A 102 -6.03 9.14 13.95
N GLU A 103 -4.96 8.37 13.79
CA GLU A 103 -3.83 8.30 14.69
C GLU A 103 -2.61 9.04 14.11
N SER A 104 -1.65 9.41 14.97
CA SER A 104 -0.46 10.18 14.52
C SER A 104 0.47 9.42 13.56
N ILE A 105 0.39 8.09 13.57
CA ILE A 105 1.20 7.17 12.76
C ILE A 105 0.24 6.15 12.16
N PHE A 106 0.38 5.92 10.85
CA PHE A 106 -0.28 4.82 10.16
C PHE A 106 0.51 3.53 10.34
N ASP A 107 -0.11 2.46 10.82
CA ASP A 107 0.57 1.17 11.04
C ASP A 107 -0.23 -0.03 10.52
N LEU A 108 0.27 -1.23 10.83
CA LEU A 108 -0.32 -2.50 10.38
C LEU A 108 -1.74 -2.75 10.88
N SER A 109 -2.15 -2.17 12.01
CA SER A 109 -3.52 -2.30 12.52
C SER A 109 -4.54 -1.57 11.62
N GLN A 110 -4.07 -0.55 10.90
CA GLN A 110 -4.87 0.26 9.99
C GLN A 110 -4.70 -0.16 8.52
N LEU A 111 -3.81 -1.11 8.22
CA LEU A 111 -3.56 -1.55 6.86
C LEU A 111 -4.62 -2.58 6.42
N ASP A 112 -5.27 -2.35 5.28
CA ASP A 112 -6.19 -3.29 4.62
C ASP A 112 -5.64 -3.63 3.22
N TYR A 113 -4.67 -4.54 3.13
CA TYR A 113 -3.83 -4.76 1.95
C TYR A 113 -3.97 -6.18 1.39
N TYR A 114 -4.13 -6.33 0.07
CA TYR A 114 -4.40 -7.62 -0.56
C TYR A 114 -3.42 -7.86 -1.71
N ILE A 115 -2.84 -9.06 -1.77
CA ILE A 115 -2.11 -9.54 -2.94
C ILE A 115 -2.78 -10.80 -3.45
N SER A 116 -3.45 -10.69 -4.59
CA SER A 116 -3.89 -11.83 -5.37
C SER A 116 -2.69 -12.34 -6.16
N PHE A 117 -2.30 -13.61 -5.99
CA PHE A 117 -1.24 -14.22 -6.81
C PHE A 117 -1.77 -14.71 -8.16
N TRP A 118 -2.92 -14.14 -8.55
CA TRP A 118 -4.06 -14.49 -9.42
C TRP A 118 -4.38 -13.77 -10.74
N ASP A 119 -4.58 -14.41 -11.90
CA ASP A 119 -5.38 -13.79 -12.97
C ASP A 119 -6.50 -14.72 -13.49
N GLU A 120 -7.48 -14.12 -14.18
CA GLU A 120 -8.67 -14.79 -14.74
C GLU A 120 -8.36 -15.90 -15.76
N ASN A 121 -7.11 -16.01 -16.20
CA ASN A 121 -6.66 -16.96 -17.22
C ASN A 121 -5.72 -18.05 -16.65
N THR A 122 -5.47 -18.06 -15.33
CA THR A 122 -4.54 -19.02 -14.73
C THR A 122 -5.27 -20.26 -14.21
N ASP A 123 -5.17 -21.40 -14.90
CA ASP A 123 -5.44 -22.70 -14.26
C ASP A 123 -4.32 -22.99 -13.26
N ARG A 124 -4.70 -23.37 -12.02
CA ARG A 124 -3.78 -23.33 -10.88
C ARG A 124 -3.61 -24.66 -10.18
N PRO A 125 -2.34 -25.03 -9.88
CA PRO A 125 -2.06 -26.03 -8.87
C PRO A 125 -2.47 -25.50 -7.48
N PRO A 126 -3.32 -26.23 -6.74
CA PRO A 126 -3.87 -25.80 -5.45
C PRO A 126 -2.83 -25.70 -4.32
N LYS A 127 -1.84 -26.60 -4.29
CA LYS A 127 -0.67 -26.57 -3.40
C LYS A 127 0.60 -26.80 -4.21
N PRO A 128 1.77 -26.28 -3.77
CA PRO A 128 2.06 -25.54 -2.54
C PRO A 128 1.96 -24.00 -2.67
N TYR A 129 1.20 -23.48 -3.64
CA TYR A 129 1.22 -22.06 -3.98
C TYR A 129 0.09 -21.27 -3.32
N VAL A 130 0.42 -20.07 -2.84
CA VAL A 130 -0.56 -19.14 -2.26
C VAL A 130 -1.43 -18.55 -3.38
N ALA A 131 -2.73 -18.44 -3.14
CA ALA A 131 -3.69 -17.83 -4.05
C ALA A 131 -3.97 -16.36 -3.71
N LEU A 132 -4.08 -16.07 -2.41
CA LEU A 132 -4.35 -14.73 -1.89
C LEU A 132 -3.59 -14.56 -0.57
N ALA A 133 -3.01 -13.38 -0.37
CA ALA A 133 -2.57 -12.92 0.93
C ALA A 133 -3.28 -11.63 1.31
N THR A 134 -3.64 -11.49 2.58
CA THR A 134 -4.31 -10.30 3.12
C THR A 134 -3.58 -9.81 4.35
N VAL A 135 -3.38 -8.51 4.48
CA VAL A 135 -2.97 -7.85 5.72
C VAL A 135 -4.16 -7.04 6.21
N LYS A 136 -4.67 -7.38 7.40
CA LYS A 136 -5.82 -6.71 7.99
C LYS A 136 -5.76 -6.80 9.51
N GLU A 137 -6.04 -5.70 10.20
CA GLU A 137 -6.08 -5.65 11.67
C GLU A 137 -4.78 -6.19 12.32
N GLY A 138 -3.63 -5.89 11.72
CA GLY A 138 -2.32 -6.32 12.20
C GLY A 138 -1.97 -7.78 11.93
N GLN A 139 -2.78 -8.51 11.16
CA GLN A 139 -2.56 -9.92 10.84
C GLN A 139 -2.34 -10.11 9.35
N ILE A 140 -1.41 -11.00 8.99
CA ILE A 140 -1.32 -11.54 7.64
C ILE A 140 -2.07 -12.87 7.60
N THR A 141 -2.91 -13.07 6.59
CA THR A 141 -3.55 -14.34 6.30
C THR A 141 -3.25 -14.79 4.88
N TYR A 142 -2.81 -16.04 4.73
CA TYR A 142 -2.48 -16.68 3.45
C TYR A 142 -3.52 -17.75 3.14
N TYR A 143 -4.12 -17.63 1.95
CA TYR A 143 -5.14 -18.54 1.46
C TYR A 143 -4.61 -19.34 0.27
N PHE A 144 -4.94 -20.62 0.23
CA PHE A 144 -4.60 -21.54 -0.85
C PHE A 144 -5.83 -21.82 -1.71
N LYS A 145 -5.65 -22.26 -2.95
CA LYS A 145 -6.76 -22.74 -3.77
C LYS A 145 -7.13 -24.16 -3.30
N SER A 146 -8.42 -24.47 -3.31
CA SER A 146 -8.93 -25.81 -3.03
C SER A 146 -8.59 -26.79 -4.14
N ASP A 147 -8.25 -28.03 -3.78
CA ASP A 147 -8.04 -29.13 -4.74
C ASP A 147 -9.34 -29.48 -5.49
N ASP A 148 -10.48 -29.31 -4.83
CA ASP A 148 -11.80 -29.79 -5.27
C ASP A 148 -12.77 -28.66 -5.66
N SER A 149 -12.32 -27.39 -5.62
CA SER A 149 -13.18 -26.27 -5.97
C SER A 149 -12.42 -25.06 -6.52
N GLU A 150 -13.14 -24.17 -7.19
CA GLU A 150 -12.62 -22.88 -7.64
C GLU A 150 -12.47 -21.86 -6.49
N PHE A 151 -12.86 -22.23 -5.27
CA PHE A 151 -12.81 -21.37 -4.09
C PHE A 151 -11.51 -21.57 -3.28
N LEU A 152 -11.30 -20.66 -2.32
CA LEU A 152 -10.19 -20.75 -1.37
C LEU A 152 -10.39 -21.91 -0.40
N ASP A 153 -9.31 -22.63 -0.12
CA ASP A 153 -9.25 -23.67 0.91
C ASP A 153 -9.14 -23.02 2.30
N ASN A 154 -10.29 -22.76 2.91
CA ASN A 154 -10.37 -22.20 4.26
C ASN A 154 -9.69 -23.10 5.32
N ALA A 155 -9.60 -24.41 5.08
CA ALA A 155 -8.97 -25.35 6.02
C ALA A 155 -7.43 -25.33 5.94
N ALA A 156 -6.86 -24.89 4.81
CA ALA A 156 -5.41 -24.72 4.63
C ALA A 156 -4.92 -23.29 4.89
N THR A 157 -5.80 -22.39 5.34
CA THR A 157 -5.46 -20.99 5.60
C THR A 157 -4.48 -20.86 6.76
N ILE A 158 -3.48 -19.99 6.61
CA ILE A 158 -2.46 -19.73 7.62
C ILE A 158 -2.54 -18.26 8.02
N THR A 159 -2.67 -17.99 9.31
CA THR A 159 -2.72 -16.63 9.87
C THR A 159 -1.54 -16.40 10.81
N GLU A 160 -0.90 -15.24 10.65
CA GLU A 160 0.30 -14.85 11.38
C GLU A 160 0.18 -13.40 11.86
N SER A 161 0.75 -13.12 13.03
CA SER A 161 0.96 -11.75 13.48
C SER A 161 2.27 -11.21 12.89
N LEU A 162 2.22 -10.00 12.34
CA LEU A 162 3.43 -9.24 12.02
C LEU A 162 3.99 -8.68 13.33
N ASN A 163 4.88 -9.45 13.97
CA ASN A 163 5.69 -8.97 15.09
C ASN A 163 6.89 -8.15 14.59
#